data_AF-W9WHU5-F1
#
_entry.id   AF-W9WHU5-F1
#
_cell.length_a   1.000
_cell.length_b   1.000
_cell.length_c   1.000
_cell.angle_alpha   90.00
_cell.angle_beta   90.00
_cell.angle_gamma   90.00
#
_symmetry.space_group_name_H-M   'P 1'
#
loop_
_entity.id
_entity.type
_entity.pdbx_description
1 polymer ?
#
loop_
_entity_poly.entity_id
_entity_poly.type
_entity_poly.pdbx_seq_one_letter_code
_entity_poly.pdbx_strand_id
1 'polypeptide(L)'
;MPGVLGRNLPEKSRAVVAILERPEETANEHVYVNSFATTQNKMLKAFEELSGDKFKVTHAKMEDCSKAAHEKMRSVPAKGAVWLRGGFEATVLIMLDHRGFWEYSKTKGLWNERLGLSKENLEDTVRSVLAKAAA
;
A
#
# COMPACT_ATOMS: atom_id res chain seq x y z
N MET A 1 14.68 3.53 0.42
CA MET A 1 13.66 2.84 -0.39
C MET A 1 12.39 3.64 -0.33
N PRO A 2 11.63 3.71 -1.43
CA PRO A 2 10.32 4.35 -1.46
C PRO A 2 9.39 3.69 -0.43
N GLY A 3 8.48 4.46 0.16
CA GLY A 3 7.63 4.04 1.28
C GLY A 3 6.36 3.35 0.80
N VAL A 4 6.03 2.19 1.34
CA VAL A 4 4.71 1.56 1.17
C VAL A 4 3.76 2.15 2.20
N LEU A 5 2.59 2.63 1.75
CA LEU A 5 1.52 3.10 2.62
C LEU A 5 0.64 1.93 3.07
N GLY A 6 0.57 1.68 4.37
CA GLY A 6 -0.36 0.73 4.97
C GLY A 6 -1.72 1.39 5.24
N ARG A 7 -2.81 0.75 4.82
CA ARG A 7 -4.18 1.22 5.09
C ARG A 7 -5.03 0.10 5.65
N ASN A 8 -5.36 0.18 6.92
CA ASN A 8 -6.29 -0.75 7.54
C ASN A 8 -7.73 -0.45 7.10
N LEU A 9 -8.57 -1.49 7.02
CA LEU A 9 -9.98 -1.33 6.62
C LEU A 9 -10.80 -0.49 7.61
N PRO A 10 -10.64 -0.62 8.94
CA PRO A 10 -11.35 0.22 9.90
C PRO A 10 -11.01 1.71 9.75
N GLU A 11 -9.74 2.06 9.53
CA GLU A 11 -9.29 3.45 9.33
C GLU A 11 -9.97 4.11 8.13
N LYS A 12 -10.10 3.40 7.01
CA LYS A 12 -10.84 3.90 5.84
C LYS A 12 -12.30 4.21 6.18
N SER A 13 -12.93 3.37 6.98
CA SER A 13 -14.33 3.55 7.37
C SER A 13 -14.48 4.77 8.29
N ARG A 14 -13.58 4.92 9.28
CA ARG A 14 -13.52 6.11 10.14
C ARG A 14 -13.28 7.39 9.36
N ALA A 15 -12.38 7.35 8.37
CA ALA A 15 -12.13 8.48 7.49
C ALA A 15 -13.39 8.89 6.70
N VAL A 16 -14.13 7.93 6.13
CA VAL A 16 -15.38 8.22 5.42
C VAL A 16 -16.41 8.85 6.36
N VAL A 17 -16.61 8.30 7.56
CA VAL A 17 -17.52 8.89 8.56
C VAL A 17 -17.09 10.33 8.91
N ALA A 18 -15.81 10.53 9.23
CA ALA A 18 -15.24 11.82 9.59
C ALA A 18 -15.36 12.89 8.47
N ILE A 19 -15.33 12.46 7.21
CA ILE A 19 -15.57 13.33 6.04
C ILE A 19 -17.05 13.71 5.97
N LEU A 20 -17.96 12.75 6.10
CA LEU A 20 -19.40 12.99 6.00
C LEU A 20 -19.94 13.86 7.15
N GLU A 21 -19.31 13.81 8.33
CA GLU A 21 -19.65 14.66 9.48
C GLU A 21 -19.10 16.09 9.38
N ARG A 22 -18.17 16.35 8.45
CA ARG A 22 -17.50 17.67 8.29
C ARG A 22 -17.61 18.23 6.86
N PRO A 23 -18.81 18.30 6.26
CA PRO A 23 -18.97 18.69 4.86
C PRO A 23 -18.47 20.10 4.56
N GLU A 24 -18.55 21.03 5.51
CA GLU A 24 -18.01 22.40 5.35
C GLU A 24 -16.48 22.40 5.12
N GLU A 25 -15.78 21.41 5.67
CA GLU A 25 -14.33 21.30 5.58
C GLU A 25 -13.85 20.39 4.44
N THR A 26 -14.68 19.43 4.04
CA THR A 26 -14.25 18.32 3.16
C THR A 26 -14.96 18.31 1.81
N ALA A 27 -16.02 19.08 1.61
CA ALA A 27 -16.74 19.10 0.33
C ALA A 27 -15.82 19.58 -0.80
N ASN A 28 -15.82 18.81 -1.90
CA ASN A 28 -15.00 19.07 -3.10
C ASN A 28 -13.48 19.05 -2.89
N GLU A 29 -13.01 18.46 -1.80
CA GLU A 29 -11.58 18.36 -1.49
C GLU A 29 -10.99 16.97 -1.78
N HIS A 30 -9.72 16.95 -2.16
CA HIS A 30 -8.95 15.70 -2.26
C HIS A 30 -8.41 15.31 -0.87
N VAL A 31 -9.11 14.38 -0.22
CA VAL A 31 -8.76 13.91 1.12
C VAL A 31 -7.82 12.72 1.05
N TYR A 32 -6.59 12.90 1.56
CA TYR A 32 -5.59 11.85 1.66
C TYR A 32 -5.43 11.39 3.11
N VAL A 33 -5.62 10.10 3.35
CA VAL A 33 -5.43 9.47 4.67
C VAL A 33 -4.56 8.23 4.55
N ASN A 34 -3.87 7.89 5.64
CA ASN A 34 -3.02 6.72 5.71
C ASN A 34 -2.91 6.18 7.13
N SER A 35 -2.85 4.86 7.34
CA SER A 35 -2.66 4.30 8.69
C SER A 35 -1.21 4.50 9.13
N PHE A 36 -0.24 4.08 8.32
CA PHE A 36 1.20 4.20 8.61
C PHE A 36 2.04 4.13 7.33
N ALA A 37 3.26 4.68 7.37
CA ALA A 37 4.23 4.58 6.28
C ALA A 37 5.33 3.58 6.65
N THR A 38 5.62 2.63 5.75
CA THR A 38 6.59 1.56 6.01
C THR A 38 7.39 1.19 4.75
N THR A 39 8.15 0.10 4.78
CA THR A 39 8.83 -0.48 3.62
C THR A 39 8.61 -2.00 3.59
N GLN A 40 8.85 -2.63 2.45
CA GLN A 40 8.77 -4.10 2.33
C GLN A 40 9.66 -4.81 3.37
N ASN A 41 10.87 -4.30 3.62
CA ASN A 41 11.80 -4.86 4.61
C ASN A 41 11.30 -4.69 6.05
N LYS A 42 10.71 -3.54 6.38
CA LYS A 42 10.11 -3.32 7.72
C LYS A 42 8.89 -4.22 7.93
N MET A 43 8.08 -4.41 6.89
CA MET A 43 6.95 -5.34 6.91
C MET A 43 7.41 -6.78 7.13
N LEU A 44 8.38 -7.25 6.33
CA LEU A 44 8.98 -8.57 6.51
C LEU A 44 9.53 -8.76 7.93
N LYS A 45 10.30 -7.78 8.41
CA LYS A 45 10.87 -7.81 9.76
C LYS A 45 9.79 -7.94 10.83
N ALA A 46 8.71 -7.15 10.74
CA ALA A 46 7.61 -7.22 11.69
C ALA A 46 6.93 -8.60 11.69
N PHE A 47 6.73 -9.22 10.52
CA PHE A 47 6.18 -10.58 10.44
C PHE A 47 7.11 -11.60 11.09
N GLU A 48 8.41 -11.58 10.77
CA GLU A 48 9.37 -12.53 11.36
C GLU A 48 9.50 -12.38 12.88
N GLU A 49 9.52 -11.14 13.38
CA GLU A 49 9.63 -10.88 14.82
C GLU A 49 8.38 -11.28 15.59
N LEU A 50 7.19 -11.10 15.01
CA LEU A 50 5.92 -11.35 15.67
C LEU A 50 5.40 -12.78 15.50
N SER A 51 5.74 -13.46 14.41
CA SER A 51 5.37 -14.88 14.22
C SER A 51 6.44 -15.85 14.75
N GLY A 52 7.70 -15.40 14.85
CA GLY A 52 8.83 -16.26 15.18
C GLY A 52 9.38 -17.07 14.00
N ASP A 53 8.73 -16.98 12.83
CA ASP A 53 9.16 -17.66 11.61
C ASP A 53 10.20 -16.84 10.84
N LYS A 54 10.93 -17.53 9.97
CA LYS A 54 11.82 -16.89 8.99
C LYS A 54 11.34 -17.19 7.58
N PHE A 55 11.38 -16.18 6.73
CA PHE A 55 10.98 -16.31 5.33
C PHE A 55 12.19 -16.33 4.42
N LYS A 56 12.16 -17.20 3.41
CA LYS A 56 13.15 -17.14 2.33
C LYS A 56 12.94 -15.87 1.51
N VAL A 57 13.96 -15.02 1.45
CA VAL A 57 13.93 -13.76 0.70
C VAL A 57 14.59 -13.93 -0.65
N THR A 58 13.88 -13.54 -1.72
CA THR A 58 14.45 -13.39 -3.06
C THR A 58 14.42 -11.92 -3.44
N HIS A 59 15.58 -11.34 -3.71
CA HIS A 59 15.68 -9.96 -4.16
C HIS A 59 15.43 -9.85 -5.67
N ALA A 60 14.63 -8.88 -6.07
CA ALA A 60 14.42 -8.51 -7.46
C ALA A 60 14.69 -7.02 -7.64
N LYS A 61 15.26 -6.63 -8.79
CA LYS A 61 15.44 -5.22 -9.15
C LYS A 61 14.15 -4.69 -9.73
N MET A 62 13.71 -3.54 -9.22
CA MET A 62 12.46 -2.90 -9.64
C MET A 62 12.49 -2.58 -11.14
N GLU A 63 13.64 -2.16 -11.67
CA GLU A 63 13.86 -1.85 -13.08
C GLU A 63 13.68 -3.07 -13.99
N ASP A 64 14.16 -4.24 -13.55
CA ASP A 64 14.07 -5.47 -14.34
C ASP A 64 12.62 -5.97 -14.39
N CYS A 65 11.92 -5.93 -13.25
CA CYS A 65 10.49 -6.21 -13.21
C CYS A 65 9.68 -5.25 -14.08
N SER A 66 10.02 -3.96 -14.05
CA SER A 66 9.36 -2.93 -14.86
C SER A 66 9.56 -3.16 -16.35
N LYS A 67 10.79 -3.47 -16.79
CA LYS A 67 11.08 -3.82 -18.19
C LYS A 67 10.28 -5.04 -18.64
N ALA A 68 10.27 -6.10 -17.83
CA ALA A 68 9.54 -7.33 -18.14
C ALA A 68 8.02 -7.11 -18.27
N ALA A 69 7.43 -6.30 -17.38
CA ALA A 69 6.02 -5.94 -17.46
C ALA A 69 5.71 -5.16 -18.75
N HIS A 70 6.53 -4.16 -19.10
CA HIS A 70 6.36 -3.38 -20.33
C HIS A 70 6.58 -4.20 -21.60
N GLU A 71 7.47 -5.18 -21.59
CA GLU A 71 7.64 -6.11 -22.71
C GLU A 71 6.39 -6.97 -22.92
N LYS A 72 5.80 -7.51 -21.85
CA LYS A 72 4.52 -8.24 -21.93
C LYS A 72 3.40 -7.36 -22.48
N MET A 73 3.35 -6.08 -22.09
CA MET A 73 2.36 -5.12 -22.59
C MET A 73 2.57 -4.69 -24.05
N ARG A 74 3.75 -4.92 -24.63
CA ARG A 74 4.01 -4.71 -26.06
C ARG A 74 3.49 -5.87 -26.93
N SER A 75 3.09 -6.98 -26.33
CA SER A 75 2.42 -8.07 -27.05
C SER A 75 1.00 -7.66 -27.48
N VAL A 76 0.52 -8.19 -28.61
CA VAL A 76 -0.80 -7.84 -29.18
C VAL A 76 -1.92 -8.17 -28.17
N PRO A 77 -2.91 -7.28 -27.95
CA PRO A 77 -4.03 -7.51 -27.02
C PRO A 77 -4.82 -8.80 -27.25
N ALA A 78 -4.80 -9.35 -28.47
CA ALA A 78 -5.39 -10.65 -28.81
C ALA A 78 -4.74 -11.84 -28.08
N LYS A 79 -3.50 -11.69 -27.57
CA LYS A 79 -2.86 -12.62 -26.62
C LYS A 79 -3.26 -12.29 -25.18
N GLY A 80 -4.57 -12.07 -24.96
CA GLY A 80 -5.13 -11.35 -23.81
C GLY A 80 -4.52 -11.67 -22.45
N ALA A 81 -4.22 -12.94 -22.17
CA ALA A 81 -3.63 -13.35 -20.89
C ALA A 81 -2.22 -12.75 -20.62
N VAL A 82 -1.37 -12.62 -21.65
CA VAL A 82 0.01 -12.11 -21.49
C VAL A 82 0.00 -10.60 -21.33
N TRP A 83 -0.79 -9.90 -22.15
CA TRP A 83 -0.93 -8.46 -22.05
C TRP A 83 -1.57 -8.04 -20.71
N LEU A 84 -2.63 -8.73 -20.29
CA LEU A 84 -3.28 -8.50 -18.99
C LEU A 84 -2.32 -8.74 -17.82
N ARG A 85 -1.51 -9.81 -17.89
CA ARG A 85 -0.48 -10.09 -16.88
C ARG A 85 0.55 -8.98 -16.81
N GLY A 86 1.01 -8.46 -17.95
CA GLY A 86 1.93 -7.31 -17.99
C GLY A 86 1.34 -6.08 -17.30
N GLY A 87 0.07 -5.76 -17.58
CA GLY A 87 -0.64 -4.66 -16.92
C GLY A 87 -0.79 -4.84 -15.40
N PHE A 88 -1.09 -6.07 -14.95
CA PHE A 88 -1.15 -6.38 -13.53
C PHE A 88 0.21 -6.24 -12.85
N GLU A 89 1.27 -6.78 -13.44
CA GLU A 89 2.64 -6.67 -12.90
C GLU A 89 3.10 -5.20 -12.83
N ALA A 90 2.82 -4.39 -13.85
CA ALA A 90 3.11 -2.95 -13.81
C ALA A 90 2.35 -2.23 -12.69
N THR A 91 1.09 -2.62 -12.44
CA THR A 91 0.27 -2.07 -11.35
C THR A 91 0.82 -2.45 -9.98
N VAL A 92 1.27 -3.70 -9.81
CA VAL A 92 1.93 -4.14 -8.57
C VAL A 92 3.19 -3.32 -8.31
N LEU A 93 4.01 -3.05 -9.33
CA LEU A 93 5.21 -2.21 -9.17
C LEU A 93 4.86 -0.80 -8.70
N ILE A 94 3.79 -0.21 -9.23
CA ILE A 94 3.26 1.06 -8.73
C ILE A 94 2.91 0.94 -7.24
N MET A 95 2.21 -0.12 -6.82
CA MET A 95 1.86 -0.36 -5.40
C MET A 95 3.08 -0.57 -4.49
N LEU A 96 4.19 -1.05 -5.03
CA LEU A 96 5.49 -1.13 -4.33
C LEU A 96 6.27 0.19 -4.35
N ASP A 97 5.59 1.28 -4.69
CA ASP A 97 6.09 2.65 -4.74
C ASP A 97 7.25 2.84 -5.75
N HIS A 98 7.23 2.05 -6.84
CA HIS A 98 8.12 2.29 -7.98
C HIS A 98 7.87 3.71 -8.52
N ARG A 99 8.92 4.55 -8.52
CA ARG A 99 8.87 5.98 -8.90
C ARG A 99 8.14 6.92 -7.93
N GLY A 100 7.85 6.50 -6.70
CA GLY A 100 7.31 7.40 -5.66
C GLY A 100 5.84 7.78 -5.86
N PHE A 101 5.05 6.95 -6.56
CA PHE A 101 3.64 7.23 -6.86
C PHE A 101 2.76 7.38 -5.60
N TRP A 102 3.16 6.79 -4.47
CA TRP A 102 2.33 6.75 -3.26
C TRP A 102 2.86 7.60 -2.11
N GLU A 103 3.90 8.42 -2.31
CA GLU A 103 4.43 9.30 -1.27
C GLU A 103 3.54 10.56 -1.04
N TYR A 104 2.23 10.38 -0.92
CA TYR A 104 1.27 11.47 -0.68
C TYR A 104 1.51 12.19 0.64
N SER A 105 2.03 11.50 1.66
CA SER A 105 2.45 12.15 2.91
C SER A 105 3.53 13.21 2.71
N LYS A 106 4.38 13.05 1.68
CA LYS A 106 5.43 14.03 1.35
C LYS A 106 5.00 15.03 0.30
N THR A 107 4.10 14.65 -0.60
CA THR A 107 3.75 15.45 -1.79
C THR A 107 2.43 16.23 -1.65
N LYS A 108 1.46 15.71 -0.90
CA LYS A 108 0.10 16.26 -0.78
C LYS A 108 -0.32 16.56 0.67
N GLY A 109 0.35 15.96 1.64
CA GLY A 109 -0.04 16.01 3.05
C GLY A 109 -1.15 15.01 3.39
N LEU A 110 -1.29 14.70 4.67
CA LEU A 110 -2.32 13.77 5.18
C LEU A 110 -3.32 14.51 6.07
N TRP A 111 -4.58 14.11 5.95
CA TRP A 111 -5.70 14.68 6.71
C TRP A 111 -6.00 13.90 8.00
N ASN A 112 -5.18 12.92 8.38
CA ASN A 112 -5.43 12.10 9.57
C ASN A 112 -5.67 12.94 10.84
N GLU A 113 -4.79 13.90 11.13
CA GLU A 113 -4.93 14.76 12.30
C GLU A 113 -6.14 15.72 12.17
N ARG A 114 -6.34 16.30 10.98
CA ARG A 114 -7.50 17.17 10.68
C ARG A 114 -8.83 16.44 10.87
N LEU A 115 -8.89 15.17 10.49
CA LEU A 115 -10.09 14.35 10.61
C LEU A 115 -10.24 13.68 11.98
N GLY A 116 -9.27 13.87 12.89
CA GLY A 116 -9.28 13.25 14.22
C GLY A 116 -9.09 11.73 14.19
N LEU A 117 -8.43 11.21 13.16
CA LEU A 117 -8.18 9.77 13.03
C LEU A 117 -7.05 9.31 13.96
N SER A 118 -7.22 8.14 14.57
CA SER A 118 -6.25 7.55 15.48
C SER A 118 -4.98 7.13 14.73
N LYS A 119 -3.81 7.33 15.36
CA LYS A 119 -2.55 6.81 14.81
C LYS A 119 -2.54 5.29 14.94
N GLU A 120 -2.34 4.61 13.82
CA GLU A 120 -2.14 3.16 13.76
C GLU A 120 -0.66 2.86 13.46
N ASN A 121 -0.18 1.69 13.84
CA ASN A 121 1.18 1.24 13.54
C ASN A 121 1.18 -0.14 12.87
N LEU A 122 2.32 -0.50 12.30
CA LEU A 122 2.48 -1.74 11.54
C LEU A 122 2.35 -2.97 12.44
N GLU A 123 2.95 -2.91 13.62
CA GLU A 123 3.07 -4.03 14.55
C GLU A 123 1.68 -4.51 15.02
N ASP A 124 0.79 -3.58 15.36
CA ASP A 124 -0.59 -3.90 15.76
C ASP A 124 -1.37 -4.53 14.61
N THR A 125 -1.19 -4.03 13.38
CA THR A 125 -1.78 -4.65 12.18
C THR A 125 -1.27 -6.07 11.99
N VAL A 126 0.03 -6.30 12.09
CA VAL A 126 0.62 -7.65 11.92
C VAL A 126 0.12 -8.59 13.02
N ARG A 127 0.08 -8.16 14.28
CA ARG A 127 -0.51 -8.95 15.38
C ARG A 127 -1.95 -9.34 15.09
N SER A 128 -2.78 -8.40 14.61
CA SER A 128 -4.17 -8.69 14.26
C SER A 128 -4.29 -9.70 13.12
N VAL A 129 -3.44 -9.63 12.11
CA VAL A 129 -3.44 -10.59 10.99
C VAL A 129 -3.03 -11.97 11.46
N LEU A 130 -1.95 -12.08 12.25
CA LEU A 130 -1.47 -13.36 12.79
C LEU A 130 -2.52 -14.01 13.71
N ALA A 131 -3.16 -13.22 14.57
CA ALA A 131 -4.24 -13.72 15.44
C ALA A 131 -5.43 -14.27 14.66
N LYS A 132 -5.80 -13.64 13.54
CA LYS A 132 -6.87 -14.13 12.65
C LYS A 132 -6.49 -15.37 11.87
N ALA A 133 -5.21 -15.51 11.50
CA ALA A 133 -4.72 -16.68 10.78
C ALA A 133 -4.63 -17.94 11.67
N ALA A 134 -4.51 -17.74 12.99
CA ALA A 134 -4.47 -18.81 13.98
C ALA A 134 -5.86 -19.27 14.47
N ALA A 135 -6.93 -18.57 14.09
CA ALA A 135 -8.33 -18.85 14.45
C ALA A 135 -9.02 -19.66 13.35
#